data_AF-A6MKQ7-F1
#
_entry.id   AF-A6MKQ7-F1
#
_cell.length_a   1.000
_cell.length_b   1.000
_cell.length_c   1.000
_cell.angle_alpha   90.00
_cell.angle_beta   90.00
_cell.angle_gamma   90.00
#
_symmetry.space_group_name_H-M   'P 1'
#
loop_
_entity.id
_entity.type
_entity.pdbx_description
1 polymer ?
#
loop_
_entity_poly.entity_id
_entity_poly.type
_entity_poly.pdbx_seq_one_letter_code
_entity_poly.pdbx_strand_id
1 'polypeptide(L)'
;VPRKSDLFQDDLYPDTAGPEAALEAEEWVSGQDADPILISLREAYVPSKQRDLKISRRNVLSDSRPAVAPGSSRLGAPASTTTAADATPSGSLARAGEAGKLEEVMQELRALRALVKEQGERICRLEEQLGRMENGDA
;
A
#
# COMPACT_ATOMS: atom_id res chain seq x y z
N VAL A 1 24.07 -7.98 -32.99
CA VAL A 1 23.97 -9.40 -33.39
C VAL A 1 23.47 -9.47 -34.83
N PRO A 2 24.34 -9.54 -35.86
CA PRO A 2 23.92 -9.67 -37.26
C PRO A 2 23.43 -11.10 -37.54
N ARG A 3 22.22 -11.26 -38.08
CA ARG A 3 21.64 -12.58 -38.40
C ARG A 3 21.23 -12.65 -39.87
N LYS A 4 21.34 -13.84 -40.47
CA LYS A 4 21.12 -14.09 -41.92
C LYS A 4 19.70 -14.55 -42.26
N SER A 5 18.86 -14.87 -41.26
CA SER A 5 17.47 -15.29 -41.46
C SER A 5 16.49 -14.25 -40.91
N ASP A 6 15.37 -14.07 -41.64
CA ASP A 6 14.22 -13.24 -41.23
C ASP A 6 13.20 -14.03 -40.37
N LEU A 7 13.61 -15.22 -39.90
CA LEU A 7 12.81 -16.04 -39.00
C LEU A 7 12.95 -15.52 -37.56
N PHE A 8 11.93 -15.73 -36.73
CA PHE A 8 11.94 -15.40 -35.31
C PHE A 8 13.18 -15.99 -34.59
N GLN A 9 13.79 -15.19 -33.72
CA GLN A 9 15.09 -15.48 -33.10
C GLN A 9 14.90 -15.67 -31.59
N ASP A 10 14.73 -16.91 -31.15
CA ASP A 10 14.35 -17.26 -29.76
C ASP A 10 15.34 -16.75 -28.71
N ASP A 11 16.62 -16.70 -29.05
CA ASP A 11 17.66 -16.23 -28.12
C ASP A 11 17.64 -14.73 -27.88
N LEU A 12 17.00 -13.96 -28.79
CA LEU A 12 16.84 -12.51 -28.63
C LEU A 12 15.56 -12.15 -27.86
N TYR A 13 14.62 -13.09 -27.77
CA TYR A 13 13.29 -12.88 -27.19
C TYR A 13 13.00 -13.98 -26.17
N PRO A 14 13.62 -13.91 -24.97
CA PRO A 14 13.21 -14.77 -23.85
C PRO A 14 11.75 -14.48 -23.48
N ASP A 15 11.14 -15.36 -22.69
CA ASP A 15 9.77 -15.14 -22.23
C ASP A 15 9.67 -13.82 -21.44
N THR A 16 8.68 -12.99 -21.80
CA THR A 16 8.54 -11.62 -21.29
C THR A 16 7.22 -11.44 -20.55
N ALA A 17 7.15 -10.47 -19.65
CA ALA A 17 5.90 -10.14 -18.95
C ALA A 17 4.77 -9.81 -19.95
N GLY A 18 3.66 -10.54 -19.83
CA GLY A 18 2.46 -10.36 -20.63
C GLY A 18 1.55 -9.22 -20.12
N PRO A 19 0.45 -8.94 -20.83
CA PRO A 19 -0.50 -7.89 -20.45
C PRO A 19 -1.42 -8.27 -19.28
N GLU A 20 -1.36 -9.52 -18.82
CA GLU A 20 -2.18 -10.02 -17.72
C GLU A 20 -1.48 -9.78 -16.38
N ALA A 21 -2.21 -9.21 -15.42
CA ALA A 21 -1.70 -9.00 -14.08
C ALA A 21 -1.62 -10.33 -13.32
N ALA A 22 -0.51 -10.56 -12.62
CA ALA A 22 -0.31 -11.77 -11.82
C ALA A 22 -1.15 -11.79 -10.53
N LEU A 23 -1.51 -10.61 -10.01
CA LEU A 23 -2.29 -10.44 -8.78
C LEU A 23 -3.33 -9.33 -8.96
N GLU A 24 -4.46 -9.49 -8.27
CA GLU A 24 -5.43 -8.41 -8.09
C GLU A 24 -4.95 -7.39 -7.05
N ALA A 25 -5.54 -6.20 -7.06
CA ALA A 25 -5.10 -5.10 -6.20
C ALA A 25 -5.27 -5.44 -4.70
N GLU A 26 -6.33 -6.13 -4.34
CA GLU A 26 -6.62 -6.53 -2.96
C GLU A 26 -5.59 -7.53 -2.42
N GLU A 27 -5.13 -8.44 -3.27
CA GLU A 27 -4.13 -9.45 -2.92
C GLU A 27 -2.77 -8.80 -2.70
N TRP A 28 -2.37 -7.88 -3.58
CA TRP A 28 -1.15 -7.10 -3.41
C TRP A 28 -1.17 -6.24 -2.14
N VAL A 29 -2.29 -5.55 -1.87
CA VAL A 29 -2.46 -4.75 -0.64
C VAL A 29 -2.43 -5.62 0.61
N SER A 30 -2.84 -6.89 0.53
CA SER A 30 -2.72 -7.85 1.63
C SER A 30 -1.27 -8.30 1.92
N GLY A 31 -0.31 -7.86 1.10
CA GLY A 31 1.11 -8.16 1.23
C GLY A 31 1.55 -9.40 0.46
N GLN A 32 0.78 -9.86 -0.52
CA GLN A 32 1.21 -10.92 -1.43
C GLN A 32 2.04 -10.36 -2.57
N ASP A 33 3.09 -11.10 -2.94
CA ASP A 33 3.95 -10.81 -4.08
C ASP A 33 3.90 -11.98 -5.07
N ALA A 34 3.87 -11.67 -6.36
CA ALA A 34 3.94 -12.67 -7.43
C ALA A 34 4.73 -12.16 -8.63
N ASP A 35 5.43 -13.07 -9.30
CA ASP A 35 6.15 -12.79 -10.53
C ASP A 35 5.17 -12.52 -11.69
N PRO A 36 5.56 -11.71 -12.70
CA PRO A 36 4.71 -11.43 -13.84
C PRO A 36 4.40 -12.70 -14.63
N ILE A 37 3.20 -12.77 -15.20
CA ILE A 37 2.81 -13.87 -16.09
C ILE A 37 3.63 -13.74 -17.37
N LEU A 38 4.53 -14.69 -17.61
CA LEU A 38 5.41 -14.67 -18.78
C LEU A 38 4.71 -15.24 -20.02
N ILE A 39 4.96 -14.61 -21.17
CA ILE A 39 4.50 -15.03 -22.49
C ILE A 39 5.67 -15.12 -23.47
N SER A 40 5.58 -16.07 -24.41
CA SER A 40 6.53 -16.18 -25.52
C SER A 40 6.09 -15.31 -26.69
N LEU A 41 6.99 -14.49 -27.22
CA LEU A 41 6.73 -13.67 -28.42
C LEU A 41 6.79 -14.48 -29.73
N ARG A 42 7.11 -15.78 -29.66
CA ARG A 42 7.09 -16.67 -30.83
C ARG A 42 5.67 -16.86 -31.34
N GLU A 43 4.73 -17.04 -30.40
CA GLU A 43 3.31 -17.05 -30.72
C GLU A 43 2.94 -15.60 -31.05
N ALA A 44 2.40 -15.37 -32.26
CA ALA A 44 2.08 -14.05 -32.77
C ALA A 44 1.19 -13.24 -31.81
N TYR A 45 0.97 -11.94 -32.10
CA TYR A 45 0.19 -11.02 -31.27
C TYR A 45 -1.00 -11.69 -30.57
N VAL A 46 -0.90 -11.82 -29.25
CA VAL A 46 -1.97 -12.29 -28.38
C VAL A 46 -2.79 -11.04 -27.99
N PRO A 47 -4.02 -10.87 -28.51
CA PRO A 47 -4.83 -9.71 -28.16
C PRO A 47 -5.11 -9.70 -26.66
N SER A 48 -4.90 -8.53 -26.04
CA SER A 48 -5.26 -8.31 -24.64
C SER A 48 -6.76 -8.56 -24.45
N LYS A 49 -7.12 -9.43 -23.51
CA LYS A 49 -8.48 -9.49 -22.98
C LYS A 49 -8.68 -8.24 -22.14
N GLN A 50 -9.24 -7.20 -22.74
CA GLN A 50 -9.47 -5.93 -22.06
C GLN A 50 -10.39 -6.18 -20.85
N ARG A 51 -9.86 -5.99 -19.65
CA ARG A 51 -10.67 -6.07 -18.42
C ARG A 51 -11.46 -4.77 -18.29
N ASP A 52 -12.75 -4.88 -17.99
CA ASP A 52 -13.61 -3.71 -17.77
C ASP A 52 -13.11 -2.91 -16.55
N LEU A 53 -12.49 -1.77 -16.79
CA LEU A 53 -12.01 -0.87 -15.75
C LEU A 53 -13.19 -0.12 -15.11
N LYS A 54 -13.79 -0.73 -14.09
CA LYS A 54 -14.86 -0.10 -13.28
C LYS A 54 -14.23 0.84 -12.26
N ILE A 55 -14.13 2.12 -12.61
CA ILE A 55 -13.62 3.16 -11.70
C ILE A 55 -14.78 3.70 -10.85
N SER A 56 -14.77 3.40 -9.56
CA SER A 56 -15.69 4.04 -8.60
C SER A 56 -15.18 5.44 -8.25
N ARG A 57 -15.66 6.47 -8.94
CA ARG A 57 -15.34 7.88 -8.64
C ARG A 57 -16.13 8.34 -7.42
N ARG A 58 -15.73 7.93 -6.22
CA ARG A 58 -16.24 8.54 -4.98
C ARG A 58 -15.44 9.80 -4.66
N ASN A 59 -16.13 10.93 -4.54
CA ASN A 59 -15.53 12.20 -4.14
C ASN A 59 -15.24 12.17 -2.62
N VAL A 60 -14.00 11.85 -2.26
CA VAL A 60 -13.52 11.75 -0.86
C VAL A 60 -13.36 13.11 -0.16
N LEU A 61 -13.59 14.21 -0.88
CA LEU A 61 -13.48 15.58 -0.34
C LEU A 61 -14.81 16.09 0.27
N SER A 62 -15.85 15.27 0.30
CA SER A 62 -17.22 15.70 0.70
C SER A 62 -17.46 15.70 2.21
N ASP A 63 -16.58 15.11 3.03
CA ASP A 63 -16.77 14.96 4.48
C ASP A 63 -16.21 16.14 5.31
N SER A 64 -15.98 17.30 4.70
CA SER A 64 -15.50 18.49 5.43
C SER A 64 -16.09 19.79 4.89
N ARG A 65 -17.42 19.94 4.93
CA ARG A 65 -18.02 21.30 4.97
C ARG A 65 -19.45 21.33 5.52
N PRO A 66 -19.70 22.00 6.66
CA PRO A 66 -21.05 22.35 7.07
C PRO A 66 -21.54 23.60 6.30
N ALA A 67 -22.80 23.52 5.88
CA ALA A 67 -23.77 24.59 5.58
C ALA A 67 -23.33 25.85 4.79
N VAL A 68 -23.96 26.08 3.64
CA VAL A 68 -24.86 27.22 3.33
C VAL A 68 -25.31 27.10 1.85
N ALA A 69 -26.61 26.99 1.64
CA ALA A 69 -27.32 27.15 0.35
C ALA A 69 -27.76 28.64 0.20
N PRO A 70 -28.36 29.14 -0.92
CA PRO A 70 -28.93 28.40 -2.06
C PRO A 70 -28.67 29.03 -3.46
N GLY A 71 -29.03 28.31 -4.54
CA GLY A 71 -28.99 28.88 -5.89
C GLY A 71 -29.31 27.95 -7.07
N SER A 72 -30.59 27.61 -7.23
CA SER A 72 -31.34 27.45 -8.50
C SER A 72 -31.07 26.30 -9.50
N SER A 73 -32.16 25.52 -9.69
CA SER A 73 -32.62 24.83 -10.92
C SER A 73 -31.87 23.55 -11.36
N ARG A 74 -32.49 22.39 -11.67
CA ARG A 74 -33.89 22.04 -11.99
C ARG A 74 -34.08 20.50 -11.99
N LEU A 75 -35.14 20.05 -11.32
CA LEU A 75 -36.15 19.04 -11.69
C LEU A 75 -35.77 17.63 -12.19
N GLY A 76 -36.24 16.60 -11.46
CA GLY A 76 -36.52 15.27 -12.02
C GLY A 76 -36.60 14.11 -11.02
N ALA A 77 -37.68 14.02 -10.23
CA ALA A 77 -38.20 12.78 -9.62
C ALA A 77 -39.54 12.43 -10.33
N PRO A 78 -40.24 11.26 -10.14
CA PRO A 78 -40.11 10.17 -9.16
C PRO A 78 -40.07 8.76 -9.88
N ALA A 79 -40.10 7.55 -9.30
CA ALA A 79 -40.80 7.01 -8.14
C ALA A 79 -40.36 5.54 -7.86
N SER A 80 -40.59 5.10 -6.60
CA SER A 80 -40.98 3.74 -6.16
C SER A 80 -39.94 2.59 -6.25
N THR A 81 -39.73 1.69 -5.28
CA THR A 81 -40.44 1.33 -4.04
C THR A 81 -39.61 0.28 -3.29
N THR A 82 -39.67 0.30 -1.93
CA THR A 82 -39.54 -0.82 -0.96
C THR A 82 -38.19 -1.57 -0.88
N THR A 83 -37.58 -1.90 0.26
CA THR A 83 -38.01 -2.11 1.65
C THR A 83 -36.88 -1.77 2.64
N ALA A 84 -37.28 -1.52 3.88
CA ALA A 84 -36.47 -1.18 5.03
C ALA A 84 -35.68 -2.35 5.63
N ALA A 85 -34.66 -1.96 6.41
CA ALA A 85 -34.10 -2.58 7.61
C ALA A 85 -33.53 -4.00 7.51
N ASP A 86 -32.23 -4.15 7.76
CA ASP A 86 -31.79 -4.40 9.13
C ASP A 86 -30.30 -4.10 9.29
N ALA A 87 -29.94 -3.59 10.46
CA ALA A 87 -28.59 -3.24 10.84
C ALA A 87 -27.92 -4.45 11.54
N THR A 88 -26.69 -4.78 11.16
CA THR A 88 -25.67 -5.24 12.13
C THR A 88 -24.27 -5.22 11.52
N PRO A 89 -23.26 -4.64 12.20
CA PRO A 89 -21.88 -4.57 11.74
C PRO A 89 -21.11 -5.82 12.17
N SER A 90 -20.88 -6.75 11.25
CA SER A 90 -20.07 -7.94 11.53
C SER A 90 -18.65 -7.74 10.98
N GLY A 91 -17.85 -6.98 11.71
CA GLY A 91 -16.44 -6.71 11.39
C GLY A 91 -15.55 -6.57 12.62
N SER A 92 -16.02 -7.01 13.79
CA SER A 92 -15.36 -6.78 15.08
C SER A 92 -14.18 -7.72 15.36
N LEU A 93 -14.13 -8.90 14.74
CA LEU A 93 -13.18 -9.94 15.13
C LEU A 93 -11.77 -9.78 14.49
N ALA A 94 -11.66 -9.18 13.30
CA ALA A 94 -10.37 -8.92 12.66
C ALA A 94 -9.58 -7.76 13.32
N ARG A 95 -10.31 -6.81 13.93
CA ARG A 95 -9.73 -5.62 14.58
C ARG A 95 -8.95 -5.94 15.86
N ALA A 96 -9.28 -7.04 16.53
CA ALA A 96 -8.62 -7.42 17.79
C ALA A 96 -7.15 -7.85 17.60
N GLY A 97 -6.86 -8.58 16.51
CA GLY A 97 -5.48 -9.01 16.20
C GLY A 97 -4.59 -7.84 15.77
N GLU A 98 -5.13 -6.91 14.98
CA GLU A 98 -4.44 -5.70 14.55
C GLU A 98 -4.19 -4.73 15.73
N ALA A 99 -5.14 -4.63 16.67
CA ALA A 99 -4.95 -3.88 17.91
C ALA A 99 -3.83 -4.45 18.80
N GLY A 100 -3.71 -5.78 18.88
CA GLY A 100 -2.61 -6.43 19.60
C GLY A 100 -1.24 -6.15 18.99
N LYS A 101 -1.14 -6.24 17.65
CA LYS A 101 0.10 -5.92 16.92
C LYS A 101 0.48 -4.44 17.03
N LEU A 102 -0.51 -3.54 17.04
CA LEU A 102 -0.27 -2.11 17.27
C LEU A 102 0.24 -1.85 18.69
N GLU A 103 -0.30 -2.51 19.72
CA GLU A 103 0.18 -2.35 21.09
C GLU A 103 1.62 -2.84 21.26
N GLU A 104 1.97 -3.97 20.61
CA GLU A 104 3.34 -4.50 20.58
C GLU A 104 4.31 -3.47 19.96
N VAL A 105 3.97 -2.91 18.80
CA VAL A 105 4.76 -1.85 18.15
C VAL A 105 4.90 -0.61 19.05
N MET A 106 3.82 -0.20 19.73
CA MET A 106 3.88 0.92 20.67
C MET A 106 4.79 0.62 21.87
N GLN A 107 4.79 -0.62 22.36
CA GLN A 107 5.65 -1.06 23.43
C GLN A 107 7.12 -1.08 22.99
N GLU A 108 7.42 -1.58 21.81
CA GLU A 108 8.77 -1.55 21.23
C GLU A 108 9.29 -0.12 21.03
N LEU A 109 8.45 0.78 20.51
CA LEU A 109 8.82 2.20 20.37
C LEU A 109 9.15 2.85 21.73
N ARG A 110 8.41 2.50 22.78
CA ARG A 110 8.72 2.96 24.15
C ARG A 110 10.05 2.38 24.63
N ALA A 111 10.30 1.09 24.41
CA ALA A 111 11.54 0.43 24.79
C ALA A 111 12.76 1.01 24.07
N LEU A 112 12.67 1.23 22.75
CA LEU A 112 13.72 1.86 21.95
C LEU A 112 14.02 3.29 22.43
N ARG A 113 12.98 4.09 22.72
CA ARG A 113 13.17 5.44 23.28
C ARG A 113 13.89 5.43 24.62
N ALA A 114 13.57 4.48 25.51
CA ALA A 114 14.26 4.33 26.79
C ALA A 114 15.74 3.97 26.60
N LEU A 115 16.03 3.02 25.71
CA LEU A 115 17.39 2.59 25.40
C LEU A 115 18.23 3.72 24.78
N VAL A 116 17.65 4.49 23.85
CA VAL A 116 18.34 5.67 23.26
C VAL A 116 18.66 6.70 24.33
N LYS A 117 17.74 6.96 25.26
CA LYS A 117 17.99 7.88 26.37
C LYS A 117 19.14 7.40 27.26
N GLU A 118 19.13 6.11 27.63
CA GLU A 118 20.19 5.51 28.44
C GLU A 118 21.55 5.57 27.75
N GLN A 119 21.58 5.29 26.44
CA GLN A 119 22.79 5.43 25.64
C GLN A 119 23.29 6.88 25.62
N GLY A 120 22.41 7.86 25.48
CA GLY A 120 22.76 9.28 25.57
C GLY A 120 23.39 9.66 26.92
N GLU A 121 22.81 9.18 28.03
CA GLU A 121 23.37 9.40 29.38
C GLU A 121 24.73 8.72 29.58
N ARG A 122 24.91 7.53 29.00
CA ARG A 122 26.20 6.82 29.03
C ARG A 122 27.26 7.56 28.21
N ILE A 123 26.91 8.06 27.02
CA ILE A 123 27.81 8.84 26.18
C ILE A 123 28.26 10.11 26.92
N CYS A 124 27.32 10.87 27.46
CA CYS A 124 27.62 12.08 28.23
C CYS A 124 28.62 11.81 29.37
N ARG A 125 28.39 10.75 30.16
CA ARG A 125 29.31 10.34 31.23
C ARG A 125 30.71 9.98 30.72
N LEU A 126 30.80 9.27 29.59
CA LEU A 126 32.09 8.88 29.00
C LEU A 126 32.83 10.09 28.43
N GLU A 127 32.12 11.01 27.79
CA GLU A 127 32.68 12.27 27.29
C GLU A 127 33.23 13.14 28.43
N GLU A 128 32.53 13.23 29.56
CA GLU A 128 33.05 13.92 30.74
C GLU A 128 34.31 13.24 31.32
N GLN A 129 34.33 11.91 31.36
CA GLN A 129 35.51 11.16 31.82
C GLN A 129 36.71 11.37 30.91
N LEU A 130 36.50 11.31 29.58
CA LEU A 130 37.52 11.60 28.59
C LEU A 130 38.03 13.03 28.71
N GLY A 131 37.13 14.02 28.87
CA GLY A 131 37.51 15.42 29.05
C GLY A 131 38.33 15.68 30.32
N ARG A 132 38.03 14.97 31.42
CA ARG A 132 38.85 15.03 32.66
C ARG A 132 40.26 14.48 32.44
N MET A 133 40.39 13.36 31.72
CA MET A 133 41.69 12.78 31.38
C MET A 133 42.49 13.66 30.42
N GLU A 134 41.83 14.28 29.43
CA GLU A 134 42.48 15.18 28.46
C GLU A 134 43.00 16.46 29.10
N ASN A 135 42.27 17.02 30.07
CA ASN A 135 42.67 18.23 30.80
C ASN A 135 43.69 17.95 31.93
N GLY A 136 44.13 16.70 32.11
CA GLY A 136 45.17 16.33 33.07
C GLY A 136 44.74 16.36 34.54
N ASP A 137 43.43 16.27 34.81
CA ASP A 137 42.84 16.38 36.15
C ASP A 137 42.65 14.98 36.80
N ALA A 138 43.63 14.10 36.61
CA ALA A 138 43.64 12.71 37.10
C ALA A 138 44.41 12.55 38.42
#